data_AF-A0A1Q3BJE5-F1
#
_entry.id   AF-A0A1Q3BJE5-F1
#
_cell.length_a   1.000
_cell.length_b   1.000
_cell.length_c   1.000
_cell.angle_alpha   90.00
_cell.angle_beta   90.00
_cell.angle_gamma   90.00
#
_symmetry.space_group_name_H-M   'P 1'
#
loop_
_entity.id
_entity.type
_entity.pdbx_description
1 polymer ?
#
loop_
_entity_poly.entity_id
_entity_poly.type
_entity_poly.pdbx_seq_one_letter_code
_entity_poly.pdbx_strand_id
1 'polypeptide(L)'
;LKATTHKDLLDHIRDAKTPKEAWDAFTTLFSKKNGARLQMLENEIGQAKQGNLSISEYFMKVKNMCQEISQLDAESKISDARQRRLLIRGLRPEYGAFTTAI
;
A
#
# COMPACT_ATOMS: atom_id res chain seq x y z
N LEU A 1 25.73 10.86 6.09
CA LEU A 1 24.47 10.71 5.32
C LEU A 1 24.83 10.35 3.88
N LYS A 2 24.95 9.06 3.54
CA LYS A 2 25.07 8.66 2.13
C LYS A 2 23.67 8.75 1.54
N ALA A 3 23.38 9.85 0.86
CA ALA A 3 22.21 9.92 0.00
C ALA A 3 22.45 8.90 -1.11
N THR A 4 21.74 7.77 -1.05
CA THR A 4 21.62 6.86 -2.19
C THR A 4 20.75 7.57 -3.21
N THR A 5 21.33 8.54 -3.92
CA THR A 5 20.70 9.14 -5.08
C THR A 5 20.60 8.01 -6.11
N HIS A 6 19.40 7.45 -6.27
CA HIS A 6 19.10 6.54 -7.37
C HIS A 6 19.55 7.26 -8.65
N LYS A 7 20.50 6.70 -9.40
CA LYS A 7 20.95 7.28 -10.69
C LYS A 7 19.76 7.65 -11.58
N ASP A 8 18.71 6.83 -11.51
CA ASP A 8 17.42 7.03 -12.16
C ASP A 8 16.81 8.42 -11.89
N LEU A 9 16.96 8.97 -10.67
CA LEU A 9 16.47 10.32 -10.32
C LEU A 9 17.22 11.42 -11.07
N LEU A 10 18.54 11.29 -11.23
CA LEU A 10 19.37 12.27 -11.92
C LEU A 10 19.15 12.25 -13.43
N ASP A 11 18.86 11.07 -13.99
CA ASP A 11 18.56 10.92 -15.41
C ASP A 11 17.23 11.60 -15.78
N HIS A 12 16.24 11.60 -14.88
CA HIS A 12 14.93 12.23 -15.11
C HIS A 12 14.93 13.76 -15.05
N ILE A 13 15.96 14.39 -14.48
CA ILE A 13 16.09 15.85 -14.41
C ILE A 13 17.28 16.39 -15.21
N ARG A 14 18.04 15.51 -15.88
CA ARG A 14 19.22 15.86 -16.66
C ARG A 14 18.92 16.91 -17.73
N ASP A 15 17.75 16.82 -18.34
CA ASP A 15 17.32 17.69 -19.44
C ASP A 15 16.46 18.88 -18.96
N ALA A 16 16.20 18.98 -17.64
CA ALA A 16 15.43 20.08 -17.08
C ALA A 16 16.25 21.38 -17.15
N LYS A 17 15.68 22.41 -17.79
CA LYS A 17 16.35 23.71 -18.02
C LYS A 17 16.05 24.70 -16.90
N THR A 18 15.02 24.43 -16.09
CA THR A 18 14.63 25.28 -14.97
C THR A 18 14.43 24.47 -13.69
N PRO A 19 14.60 25.09 -12.50
CA PRO A 19 14.28 24.45 -11.23
C PRO A 19 12.82 23.96 -11.16
N LYS A 20 11.90 24.67 -11.82
CA LYS A 20 10.50 24.29 -11.90
C LYS A 20 10.32 22.98 -12.69
N GLU A 21 10.93 22.88 -13.87
CA GLU A 21 10.88 21.64 -14.68
C GLU A 21 11.45 20.44 -13.93
N ALA A 22 12.55 20.62 -13.20
CA ALA A 22 13.12 19.56 -12.38
C ALA A 22 12.17 19.12 -11.24
N TRP A 23 11.52 20.07 -10.58
CA TRP A 23 10.53 19.79 -9.53
C TRP A 23 9.27 19.10 -10.07
N ASP A 24 8.77 19.53 -11.22
CA ASP A 24 7.61 18.93 -11.89
C ASP A 24 7.91 17.49 -12.34
N ALA A 25 9.14 17.24 -12.84
CA ALA A 25 9.61 15.90 -13.17
C ALA A 25 9.66 14.99 -11.94
N PHE A 26 10.18 15.48 -10.80
CA PHE A 26 10.15 14.71 -9.55
C PHE A 26 8.73 14.43 -9.08
N THR A 27 7.87 15.45 -9.08
CA THR A 27 6.46 15.30 -8.66
C THR A 27 5.77 14.24 -9.49
N THR A 28 5.98 14.25 -10.81
CA THR A 28 5.44 13.23 -11.73
C THR A 28 5.99 11.83 -11.44
N LEU A 29 7.31 11.70 -11.25
CA LEU A 29 7.95 10.43 -10.98
C LEU A 29 7.48 9.79 -9.66
N PHE A 30 7.44 10.58 -8.59
CA PHE A 30 6.97 10.12 -7.28
C PHE A 30 5.47 9.83 -7.30
N SER A 31 4.66 10.64 -7.99
CA SER A 31 3.23 10.36 -8.16
C SER A 31 2.99 9.03 -8.89
N LYS A 32 3.74 8.77 -9.97
CA LYS A 32 3.68 7.49 -10.71
C LYS A 32 4.08 6.31 -9.82
N LYS A 33 5.15 6.46 -9.03
CA LYS A 33 5.61 5.41 -8.10
C LYS A 33 4.59 5.14 -7.00
N ASN A 34 3.99 6.19 -6.43
CA ASN A 34 2.93 6.08 -5.43
C ASN A 34 1.70 5.37 -6.02
N GLY A 35 1.28 5.72 -7.23
CA GLY A 35 0.17 5.06 -7.92
C GLY A 35 0.42 3.57 -8.17
N ALA A 36 1.61 3.20 -8.65
CA ALA A 36 1.96 1.79 -8.84
C ALA A 36 1.99 1.01 -7.51
N ARG A 37 2.58 1.60 -6.45
CA ARG A 37 2.62 0.99 -5.12
C ARG A 37 1.21 0.85 -4.52
N LEU A 38 0.37 1.86 -4.69
CA LEU A 38 -1.03 1.85 -4.25
C LEU A 38 -1.80 0.70 -4.89
N GLN A 39 -1.73 0.56 -6.22
CA GLN A 39 -2.36 -0.57 -6.93
C GLN A 39 -1.84 -1.93 -6.47
N MET A 40 -0.52 -2.06 -6.22
CA MET A 40 0.04 -3.31 -5.69
C MET A 40 -0.56 -3.65 -4.31
N LEU A 41 -0.67 -2.67 -3.41
CA LEU A 41 -1.25 -2.86 -2.08
C LEU A 41 -2.74 -3.20 -2.14
N GLU A 42 -3.50 -2.57 -3.03
CA GLU A 42 -4.92 -2.88 -3.26
C GLU A 42 -5.12 -4.32 -3.74
N ASN A 43 -4.24 -4.80 -4.62
CA ASN A 43 -4.26 -6.19 -5.06
C ASN A 43 -3.86 -7.15 -3.92
N GLU A 44 -2.81 -6.83 -3.16
CA GLU A 44 -2.34 -7.67 -2.07
C GLU A 44 -3.39 -7.80 -0.96
N ILE A 45 -4.02 -6.68 -0.56
CA ILE A 45 -5.11 -6.71 0.42
C ILE A 45 -6.35 -7.42 -0.14
N GLY A 46 -6.59 -7.26 -1.44
CA GLY A 46 -7.62 -7.95 -2.22
C GLY A 46 -7.51 -9.48 -2.11
N GLN A 47 -6.28 -10.00 -2.08
CA GLN A 47 -5.97 -11.43 -2.07
C GLN A 47 -5.49 -11.94 -0.69
N ALA A 48 -5.43 -11.07 0.31
CA ALA A 48 -4.91 -11.40 1.64
C ALA A 48 -5.75 -12.50 2.32
N LYS A 49 -5.06 -13.59 2.71
CA LYS A 49 -5.61 -14.71 3.49
C LYS A 49 -4.68 -14.98 4.67
N GLN A 50 -5.24 -15.55 5.74
CA GLN A 50 -4.49 -15.96 6.93
C GLN A 50 -3.41 -16.99 6.57
N GLY A 51 -3.76 -18.02 5.79
CA GLY A 51 -2.83 -19.07 5.39
C GLY A 51 -2.15 -19.73 6.60
N ASN A 52 -0.82 -19.73 6.61
CA ASN A 52 -0.03 -20.34 7.68
C ASN A 52 0.25 -19.37 8.85
N LEU A 53 -0.13 -18.08 8.72
CA LEU A 53 0.08 -17.09 9.78
C LEU A 53 -0.84 -17.36 10.97
N SER A 54 -0.39 -16.96 12.16
CA SER A 54 -1.30 -16.76 13.29
C SER A 54 -2.32 -15.66 12.97
N ILE A 55 -3.45 -15.64 13.69
CA ILE A 55 -4.46 -14.58 13.52
C ILE A 55 -3.84 -13.19 13.75
N SER A 56 -3.00 -13.05 14.78
CA SER A 56 -2.35 -11.78 15.13
C SER A 56 -1.45 -11.28 14.00
N GLU A 57 -0.60 -12.15 13.45
CA GLU A 57 0.29 -11.80 12.34
C GLU A 57 -0.50 -11.44 11.07
N TYR A 58 -1.56 -12.20 10.77
CA TYR A 58 -2.44 -11.89 9.65
C TYR A 58 -3.12 -10.52 9.81
N PHE A 59 -3.66 -10.23 11.00
CA PHE A 59 -4.33 -8.97 11.29
C PHE A 59 -3.35 -7.79 11.22
N MET A 60 -2.15 -7.97 11.76
CA MET A 60 -1.08 -6.98 11.71
C MET A 60 -0.66 -6.72 10.27
N LYS A 61 -0.52 -7.77 9.43
CA LYS A 61 -0.21 -7.62 8.01
C LYS A 61 -1.25 -6.75 7.29
N VAL A 62 -2.55 -7.07 7.45
CA VAL A 62 -3.63 -6.31 6.82
C VAL A 62 -3.68 -4.86 7.34
N LYS A 63 -3.49 -4.66 8.65
CA LYS A 63 -3.44 -3.32 9.25
C LYS A 63 -2.30 -2.48 8.69
N ASN A 64 -1.10 -3.05 8.56
CA ASN A 64 0.06 -2.35 8.00
C ASN A 64 -0.17 -1.94 6.54
N MET A 65 -0.77 -2.81 5.72
CA MET A 65 -1.14 -2.46 4.35
C MET A 65 -2.18 -1.33 4.30
N CYS A 66 -3.21 -1.36 5.16
CA CYS A 66 -4.20 -0.28 5.24
C CYS A 66 -3.57 1.06 5.64
N GLN A 67 -2.62 1.02 6.58
CA GLN A 67 -1.89 2.20 7.02
C GLN A 67 -1.00 2.75 5.91
N GLU A 68 -0.29 1.89 5.18
CA GLU A 68 0.55 2.29 4.05
C GLU A 68 -0.29 2.91 2.93
N ILE A 69 -1.46 2.33 2.60
CA ILE A 69 -2.42 2.92 1.65
C ILE A 69 -2.81 4.34 2.07
N SER A 70 -3.18 4.53 3.35
CA SER A 70 -3.56 5.85 3.86
C SER A 70 -2.41 6.86 3.89
N GLN A 71 -1.15 6.42 3.92
CA GLN A 71 0.02 7.28 3.85
C GLN A 71 0.36 7.67 2.40
N LEU A 72 0.08 6.79 1.43
CA LEU A 72 0.29 7.04 0.01
C LEU A 72 -0.82 7.91 -0.59
N ASP A 73 -2.06 7.69 -0.18
CA ASP A 73 -3.23 8.45 -0.61
C ASP A 73 -4.31 8.48 0.49
N ALA A 74 -4.59 9.69 1.01
CA ALA A 74 -5.55 9.89 2.07
C ALA A 74 -7.00 9.60 1.63
N GLU A 75 -7.32 9.82 0.35
CA GLU A 75 -8.66 9.55 -0.21
C GLU A 75 -8.92 8.04 -0.38
N SER A 76 -7.85 7.26 -0.55
CA SER A 76 -7.89 5.80 -0.64
C SER A 76 -7.96 5.09 0.73
N LYS A 77 -8.15 5.85 1.83
CA LYS A 77 -8.21 5.28 3.18
C LYS A 77 -9.32 4.23 3.31
N ILE A 78 -8.93 3.04 3.77
CA ILE A 78 -9.86 1.93 4.00
C ILE A 78 -10.60 2.16 5.33
N SER A 79 -11.93 2.29 5.26
CA SER A 79 -12.78 2.44 6.45
C SER A 79 -12.72 1.23 7.37
N ASP A 80 -12.89 1.46 8.68
CA ASP A 80 -12.85 0.40 9.69
C ASP A 80 -13.82 -0.73 9.40
N ALA A 81 -15.03 -0.41 8.90
CA ALA A 81 -16.01 -1.41 8.50
C ALA A 81 -15.50 -2.29 7.33
N ARG A 82 -14.82 -1.69 6.35
CA ARG A 82 -14.19 -2.43 5.25
C ARG A 82 -13.00 -3.25 5.76
N GLN A 83 -12.17 -2.71 6.64
CA GLN A 83 -11.06 -3.45 7.25
C GLN A 83 -11.55 -4.71 7.98
N ARG A 84 -12.60 -4.61 8.80
CA ARG A 84 -13.19 -5.78 9.48
C ARG A 84 -13.65 -6.84 8.49
N ARG A 85 -14.34 -6.46 7.42
CA ARG A 85 -14.74 -7.41 6.35
C ARG A 85 -13.54 -8.06 5.67
N LEU A 86 -12.48 -7.31 5.40
CA LEU A 86 -11.24 -7.81 4.79
C LEU A 86 -10.52 -8.82 5.69
N LEU A 87 -10.54 -8.61 7.01
CA LEU A 87 -9.99 -9.54 7.98
C LEU A 87 -10.82 -10.83 8.07
N ILE A 88 -12.14 -10.70 8.28
CA ILE A 88 -13.05 -11.84 8.46
C ILE A 88 -13.02 -12.77 7.23
N ARG A 89 -13.08 -12.21 6.01
CA ARG A 89 -13.11 -13.00 4.78
C ARG A 89 -11.84 -13.82 4.53
N GLY A 90 -10.70 -13.40 5.09
CA GLY A 90 -9.41 -14.03 4.86
C GLY A 90 -9.02 -15.05 5.94
N LEU A 91 -9.82 -15.18 7.01
CA LEU A 91 -9.60 -16.18 8.04
C LEU A 91 -9.70 -17.60 7.48
N ARG A 92 -8.99 -18.53 8.12
CA ARG A 92 -9.08 -19.95 7.79
C ARG A 92 -10.49 -20.50 8.04
N PRO A 93 -10.94 -21.52 7.29
CA PRO A 93 -12.26 -22.12 7.46
C PRO A 93 -12.55 -22.66 8.86
N GLU A 94 -11.51 -23.03 9.62
CA GLU A 94 -11.64 -23.45 11.03
C GLU A 94 -12.30 -22.39 11.93
N TYR A 95 -12.25 -21.12 11.53
CA TYR A 95 -12.93 -20.01 12.22
C TYR A 95 -14.32 -19.70 11.63
N GLY A 96 -14.83 -20.53 10.71
CA GLY A 96 -16.08 -20.30 9.97
C GLY A 96 -17.32 -20.13 10.85
N ALA A 97 -17.34 -20.76 12.03
CA ALA A 97 -18.41 -20.59 13.01
C ALA A 97 -18.52 -19.13 13.50
N PHE A 98 -17.40 -18.41 13.60
CA PHE A 98 -17.36 -17.00 13.99
C PHE A 98 -17.61 -16.04 12.82
N THR A 99 -17.36 -16.48 11.57
CA THR A 99 -17.58 -15.65 10.38
C THR A 99 -19.02 -15.68 9.88
N THR A 100 -19.79 -16.74 10.19
CA THR A 100 -21.19 -16.92 9.76
C THR A 100 -22.19 -16.23 10.71
N ALA A 101 -21.77 -15.88 11.92
CA ALA A 101 -22.62 -15.27 12.95
C ALA A 101 -22.70 -13.73 12.87
N ILE A 102 -22.16 -13.11 11.81
CA ILE A 102 -22.04 -11.66 11.62
C ILE A 102 -22.87 -11.20 10.42
#